data_AF-A0A9R0Z703-F1
#
_entry.id   AF-A0A9R0Z703-F1
#
_cell.length_a   1.000
_cell.length_b   1.000
_cell.length_c   1.000
_cell.angle_alpha   90.00
_cell.angle_beta   90.00
_cell.angle_gamma   90.00
#
_symmetry.space_group_name_H-M   'P 1'
#
loop_
_entity.id
_entity.type
_entity.pdbx_description
1 polymer ?
#
loop_
_entity_poly.entity_id
_entity_poly.type
_entity_poly.pdbx_seq_one_letter_code
_entity_poly.pdbx_strand_id
1 'polypeptide(L)'
;MAILGELGTEILIPVCGVVGIVFAVAQWFIVSKVKVTPGAASAAGGGKNGYGDYLIEEEEGLNDHNVVVKCAEIQTAISEGATSFLFTMYQYVGMFMVVFAAVIFVFLGSIEGFSTKGQPCTYSTGTCKPALYTALFSTASFLLGAITSLVSGFLGMKIATYANARTTLEARKGVGKAFITAFRSGAVMGFLLSSSGLVVLYITINVFKMYYGDDWEGLFESITGYGLGGSSMALFGRVGGGIYTKAADVGADLVGKVERNIPEDDPRNPA
;
A
#
# COMPACT_ATOMS: atom_id res chain seq x y z
N MET A 1 -29.30 -25.88 -2.98
CA MET A 1 -28.52 -25.12 -3.96
C MET A 1 -29.03 -23.68 -4.00
N ALA A 2 -28.13 -22.70 -4.04
CA ALA A 2 -28.51 -21.30 -4.19
C ALA A 2 -28.92 -20.98 -5.63
N ILE A 3 -29.55 -19.81 -5.85
CA ILE A 3 -29.96 -19.33 -7.19
C ILE A 3 -28.73 -19.15 -8.10
N LEU A 4 -27.59 -18.77 -7.53
CA LEU A 4 -26.31 -18.69 -8.24
C LEU A 4 -25.62 -20.06 -8.19
N GLY A 5 -25.35 -20.65 -9.36
CA GLY A 5 -24.60 -21.90 -9.46
C GLY A 5 -23.12 -21.74 -9.05
N GLU A 6 -22.44 -22.85 -8.78
CA GLU A 6 -21.01 -22.87 -8.43
C GLU A 6 -20.15 -22.24 -9.53
N LEU A 7 -20.39 -22.64 -10.79
CA LEU A 7 -19.73 -22.05 -11.96
C LEU A 7 -20.03 -20.54 -12.10
N GLY A 8 -21.23 -20.11 -11.71
CA GLY A 8 -21.58 -18.69 -11.67
C GLY A 8 -20.76 -17.92 -10.63
N THR A 9 -20.50 -18.54 -9.48
CA THR A 9 -19.68 -17.95 -8.40
C THR A 9 -18.20 -17.89 -8.78
N GLU A 10 -17.68 -18.95 -9.40
CA GLU A 10 -16.29 -19.01 -9.86
C GLU A 10 -15.97 -17.97 -10.95
N ILE A 11 -16.97 -17.56 -11.74
CA ILE A 11 -16.81 -16.48 -12.74
C ILE A 11 -17.02 -15.11 -12.10
N LEU A 12 -18.05 -14.95 -11.25
CA LEU A 12 -18.44 -13.64 -10.72
C LEU A 12 -17.35 -13.00 -9.86
N ILE A 13 -16.71 -13.76 -8.98
CA ILE A 13 -15.70 -13.24 -8.05
C ILE A 13 -14.50 -12.60 -8.79
N PRO A 14 -13.79 -13.29 -9.69
CA PRO A 14 -12.67 -12.70 -10.41
C PRO A 14 -13.11 -11.58 -11.36
N VAL A 15 -14.31 -11.67 -11.97
CA VAL A 15 -14.85 -10.59 -12.81
C VAL A 15 -15.03 -9.30 -11.99
N CYS A 16 -15.63 -9.38 -10.80
CA CYS A 16 -15.77 -8.22 -9.91
C CYS A 16 -14.40 -7.63 -9.51
N GLY A 17 -13.42 -8.49 -9.21
CA GLY A 17 -12.06 -8.06 -8.92
C GLY A 17 -11.40 -7.33 -10.10
N VAL A 18 -11.50 -7.88 -11.31
CA VAL A 18 -10.94 -7.25 -12.52
C VAL A 18 -11.64 -5.93 -12.81
N VAL A 19 -12.97 -5.86 -12.70
CA VAL A 19 -13.72 -4.61 -12.89
C VAL A 19 -13.27 -3.53 -11.91
N GLY A 20 -13.04 -3.88 -10.64
CA GLY A 20 -12.52 -2.95 -9.65
C GLY A 20 -11.10 -2.45 -9.96
N ILE A 21 -10.21 -3.31 -10.44
CA ILE A 21 -8.86 -2.92 -10.89
C ILE A 21 -8.95 -1.99 -12.11
N VAL A 22 -9.77 -2.34 -13.10
CA VAL A 22 -9.98 -1.51 -14.30
C VAL A 22 -10.53 -0.14 -13.92
N PHE A 23 -11.49 -0.08 -13.00
CA PHE A 23 -12.04 1.17 -12.49
C PHE A 23 -10.95 2.02 -11.83
N ALA A 24 -10.11 1.42 -10.99
CA ALA A 24 -9.02 2.14 -10.35
C ALA A 24 -8.00 2.69 -11.35
N VAL A 25 -7.60 1.90 -12.36
CA VAL A 25 -6.70 2.36 -13.43
C VAL A 25 -7.34 3.49 -14.23
N ALA A 26 -8.64 3.41 -14.52
CA ALA A 26 -9.38 4.48 -15.19
C ALA A 26 -9.40 5.77 -14.36
N GLN A 27 -9.62 5.69 -13.04
CA GLN A 27 -9.54 6.86 -12.16
C GLN A 27 -8.14 7.45 -12.13
N TRP A 28 -7.10 6.61 -12.07
CA TRP A 28 -5.72 7.07 -12.11
C TRP A 28 -5.39 7.78 -13.42
N PHE A 29 -5.89 7.27 -14.56
CA PHE A 29 -5.73 7.92 -15.86
C PHE A 29 -6.45 9.28 -15.94
N ILE A 30 -7.56 9.46 -15.22
CA ILE A 30 -8.23 10.76 -15.15
C ILE A 30 -7.41 11.74 -14.31
N VAL A 31 -6.83 11.28 -13.20
CA VAL A 31 -5.93 12.09 -12.36
C VAL A 31 -4.65 12.45 -13.10
N SER A 32 -4.12 11.57 -13.94
CA SER A 32 -2.90 11.82 -14.72
C SER A 32 -3.04 12.92 -15.77
N LYS A 33 -4.27 13.30 -16.14
CA LYS A 33 -4.54 14.46 -17.01
C LYS A 33 -4.08 15.78 -16.40
N VAL A 34 -3.98 15.85 -15.08
CA VAL A 34 -3.35 16.98 -14.38
C VAL A 34 -1.84 16.84 -14.57
N LYS A 35 -1.30 17.62 -15.52
CA LYS A 35 0.12 17.60 -15.85
C LYS A 35 0.91 18.35 -14.79
N VAL A 36 1.88 17.64 -14.22
CA VAL A 36 2.92 18.18 -13.34
C VAL A 36 4.21 17.76 -14.01
N THR A 37 4.89 18.70 -14.67
CA THR A 37 6.15 18.41 -15.35
C THR A 37 7.22 19.25 -14.69
N PRO A 38 8.27 18.65 -14.11
CA PRO A 38 9.48 19.39 -13.79
C PRO A 38 10.05 19.88 -15.13
N GLY A 39 10.20 21.19 -15.29
CA GLY A 39 10.63 21.78 -16.55
C GLY A 39 11.91 21.12 -17.07
N ALA A 40 11.88 20.60 -18.28
CA ALA A 40 13.08 20.28 -19.04
C ALA A 40 13.71 21.59 -19.54
N ALA A 41 14.40 22.30 -18.65
CA ALA A 41 15.32 23.41 -18.94
C ALA A 41 16.14 23.64 -17.66
N SER A 42 17.32 23.04 -17.49
CA SER A 42 18.58 23.67 -17.93
C SER A 42 19.71 22.63 -17.92
N ALA A 43 19.81 21.82 -18.98
CA ALA A 43 20.99 21.01 -19.27
C ALA A 43 21.61 21.49 -20.59
N ALA A 44 22.00 22.77 -20.65
CA ALA A 44 22.86 23.31 -21.69
C ALA A 44 23.41 24.69 -21.27
N GLY A 45 24.73 24.77 -21.05
CA GLY A 45 25.51 25.98 -21.29
C GLY A 45 25.97 26.80 -20.09
N GLY A 46 27.23 26.62 -19.72
CA GLY A 46 28.17 27.73 -19.47
C GLY A 46 28.10 28.43 -18.12
N GLY A 47 29.11 28.18 -17.28
CA GLY A 47 29.19 28.70 -15.92
C GLY A 47 29.23 30.23 -15.78
N LYS A 48 28.86 30.68 -14.58
CA LYS A 48 29.50 31.79 -13.85
C LYS A 48 29.04 31.77 -12.40
N ASN A 49 30.02 31.89 -11.51
CA ASN A 49 29.88 32.05 -10.07
C ASN A 49 29.07 33.31 -9.73
N GLY A 50 28.26 33.28 -8.69
CA GLY A 50 27.60 34.47 -8.17
C GLY A 50 26.81 34.18 -6.90
N TYR A 51 27.39 34.52 -5.75
CA TYR A 51 26.72 34.64 -4.47
C TYR A 51 25.73 35.82 -4.53
N GLY A 52 24.50 35.63 -4.06
CA GLY A 52 23.56 36.70 -3.75
C GLY A 52 22.31 36.73 -4.63
N ASP A 53 21.16 36.32 -4.07
CA ASP A 53 19.94 37.09 -4.23
C ASP A 53 18.91 36.71 -3.16
N TYR A 54 18.77 37.58 -2.16
CA TYR A 54 17.55 37.74 -1.38
C TYR A 54 17.02 39.10 -1.75
N LEU A 55 15.91 39.20 -2.48
CA LEU A 55 14.96 40.31 -2.36
C LEU A 55 13.57 39.83 -2.78
N ILE A 56 12.62 40.04 -1.86
CA ILE A 56 11.18 39.93 -2.05
C ILE A 56 10.76 41.14 -2.90
N GLU A 57 9.99 40.92 -3.97
CA GLU A 57 9.10 41.94 -4.53
C GLU A 57 7.69 41.36 -4.70
N GLU A 58 6.76 42.20 -4.29
CA GLU A 58 5.31 42.02 -4.19
C GLU A 58 4.63 41.81 -5.54
N GLU A 59 3.49 41.12 -5.46
CA GLU A 59 2.33 41.13 -6.38
C GLU A 59 2.52 41.77 -7.77
N GLU A 60 2.72 40.92 -8.79
CA GLU A 60 1.98 40.95 -10.06
C GLU A 60 2.37 39.74 -10.91
N GLY A 61 1.47 38.77 -11.02
CA GLY A 61 1.60 37.62 -11.91
C GLY A 61 2.69 36.62 -11.51
N LEU A 62 2.38 35.75 -10.54
CA LEU A 62 3.04 34.45 -10.42
C LEU A 62 3.17 33.88 -11.84
N ASN A 63 4.39 33.75 -12.37
CA ASN A 63 4.60 32.95 -13.56
C ASN A 63 4.10 31.55 -13.19
N ASP A 64 2.89 31.20 -13.64
CA ASP A 64 2.13 30.01 -13.22
C ASP A 64 2.95 28.73 -13.47
N HIS A 65 3.92 28.83 -14.38
CA HIS A 65 4.94 27.83 -14.65
C HIS A 65 5.91 27.58 -13.49
N ASN A 66 6.42 28.63 -12.83
CA ASN A 66 7.37 28.49 -11.71
C ASN A 66 6.72 27.80 -10.51
N VAL A 67 5.44 28.05 -10.26
CA VAL A 67 4.69 27.32 -9.22
C VAL A 67 4.51 25.86 -9.57
N VAL A 68 4.17 25.55 -10.83
CA VAL A 68 4.04 24.16 -11.28
C VAL A 68 5.37 23.41 -11.12
N VAL A 69 6.50 24.05 -11.48
CA VAL A 69 7.84 23.48 -11.30
C VAL A 69 8.14 23.28 -9.81
N LYS A 70 7.87 24.28 -8.97
CA LYS A 70 8.16 24.19 -7.53
C LYS A 70 7.31 23.12 -6.83
N CYS A 71 6.04 23.00 -7.18
CA CYS A 71 5.17 21.91 -6.71
C CYS A 71 5.70 20.53 -7.13
N ALA A 72 6.26 20.41 -8.34
CA ALA A 72 6.86 19.17 -8.82
C ALA A 72 8.14 18.80 -8.04
N GLU A 73 8.99 19.78 -7.73
CA GLU A 73 10.18 19.58 -6.90
C GLU A 73 9.81 19.09 -5.50
N ILE A 74 8.86 19.76 -4.83
CA ILE A 74 8.39 19.38 -3.49
C ILE A 74 7.76 17.98 -3.53
N GLN A 75 6.95 17.68 -4.55
CA GLN A 75 6.38 16.34 -4.75
C GLN A 75 7.48 15.27 -4.85
N THR A 76 8.55 15.57 -5.58
CA THR A 76 9.66 14.63 -5.77
C THR A 76 10.37 14.37 -4.46
N ALA A 77 10.67 15.42 -3.67
CA ALA A 77 11.26 15.28 -2.34
C ALA A 77 10.39 14.42 -1.39
N ILE A 78 9.07 14.66 -1.35
CA ILE A 78 8.13 13.87 -0.55
C ILE A 78 8.10 12.41 -1.03
N SER A 79 8.06 12.20 -2.35
CA SER A 79 8.02 10.86 -2.94
C SER A 79 9.29 10.07 -2.64
N GLU A 80 10.46 10.70 -2.72
CA GLU A 80 11.76 10.09 -2.38
C GLU A 80 11.86 9.76 -0.90
N GLY A 81 11.48 10.68 -0.01
CA GLY A 81 11.46 10.46 1.43
C GLY A 81 10.53 9.32 1.84
N ALA A 82 9.28 9.34 1.34
CA ALA A 82 8.30 8.30 1.62
C ALA A 82 8.74 6.93 1.09
N THR A 83 9.34 6.89 -0.11
CA THR A 83 9.85 5.65 -0.70
C THR A 83 11.05 5.11 0.11
N SER A 84 11.97 5.97 0.53
CA SER A 84 13.16 5.59 1.30
C SER A 84 12.80 5.04 2.68
N PHE A 85 11.89 5.72 3.40
CA PHE A 85 11.38 5.25 4.68
C PHE A 85 10.69 3.89 4.55
N LEU A 86 9.78 3.76 3.58
CA LEU A 86 8.99 2.55 3.42
C LEU A 86 9.86 1.35 3.00
N PHE A 87 10.87 1.53 2.17
CA PHE A 87 11.85 0.47 1.86
C PHE A 87 12.60 0.02 3.11
N THR A 88 13.08 0.96 3.92
CA THR A 88 13.79 0.65 5.17
C THR A 88 12.90 -0.14 6.11
N MET A 89 11.67 0.32 6.31
CA MET A 89 10.68 -0.39 7.13
C MET A 89 10.39 -1.79 6.59
N TYR A 90 10.24 -1.94 5.27
CA TYR A 90 9.93 -3.23 4.63
C TYR A 90 11.10 -4.22 4.73
N GLN A 91 12.34 -3.76 4.80
CA GLN A 91 13.48 -4.64 5.06
C GLN A 91 13.38 -5.30 6.44
N TYR A 92 13.11 -4.51 7.50
CA TYR A 92 12.94 -5.06 8.85
C TYR A 92 11.70 -5.93 8.98
N VAL A 93 10.57 -5.48 8.43
CA VAL A 93 9.32 -6.23 8.43
C VAL A 93 9.43 -7.53 7.62
N GLY A 94 10.18 -7.52 6.52
CA GLY A 94 10.48 -8.71 5.74
C GLY A 94 11.32 -9.73 6.50
N MET A 95 12.30 -9.29 7.30
CA MET A 95 13.06 -10.18 8.18
C MET A 95 12.14 -10.82 9.24
N PHE A 96 11.30 -10.02 9.90
CA PHE A 96 10.30 -10.51 10.84
C PHE A 96 9.35 -11.52 10.19
N MET A 97 8.88 -11.24 8.98
CA MET A 97 7.99 -12.12 8.22
C MET A 97 8.61 -13.52 8.01
N VAL A 98 9.87 -13.61 7.60
CA VAL A 98 10.54 -14.90 7.38
C VAL A 98 10.71 -15.67 8.70
N VAL A 99 11.12 -14.99 9.77
CA VAL A 99 11.27 -15.62 11.09
C VAL A 99 9.93 -16.12 11.61
N PHE A 100 8.88 -15.30 11.51
CA PHE A 100 7.55 -15.66 11.99
C PHE A 100 6.92 -16.79 11.15
N ALA A 101 7.17 -16.81 9.84
CA ALA A 101 6.78 -17.92 8.98
C ALA A 101 7.46 -19.24 9.41
N ALA A 102 8.75 -19.22 9.76
CA ALA A 102 9.44 -20.40 10.28
C ALA A 102 8.85 -20.85 11.63
N VAL A 103 8.50 -19.92 12.51
CA VAL A 103 7.83 -20.22 13.79
C VAL A 103 6.47 -20.90 13.55
N ILE A 104 5.65 -20.37 12.64
CA ILE A 104 4.36 -20.97 12.27
C ILE A 104 4.56 -22.41 11.78
N PHE A 105 5.50 -22.63 10.86
CA PHE A 105 5.78 -23.95 10.33
C PHE A 105 6.23 -24.94 11.41
N VAL A 106 7.17 -24.53 12.27
CA VAL A 106 7.70 -25.40 13.34
C VAL A 106 6.63 -25.72 14.38
N PHE A 107 5.85 -24.72 14.81
CA PHE A 107 4.82 -24.94 15.84
C PHE A 107 3.66 -25.79 15.33
N LEU A 108 3.15 -25.51 14.12
CA LEU A 108 2.09 -26.34 13.53
C LEU A 108 2.60 -27.74 13.16
N GLY A 109 3.83 -27.86 12.65
CA GLY A 109 4.44 -29.15 12.35
C GLY A 109 4.76 -29.99 13.59
N SER A 110 5.06 -29.32 14.72
CA SER A 110 5.37 -29.96 16.00
C SER A 110 4.18 -30.66 16.65
N ILE A 111 2.94 -30.29 16.33
CA ILE A 111 1.73 -30.85 16.96
C ILE A 111 1.71 -32.38 16.80
N GLU A 112 2.05 -32.86 15.61
CA GLU A 112 2.06 -34.29 15.25
C GLU A 112 3.47 -34.83 14.98
N GLY A 113 4.49 -34.17 15.55
CA GLY A 113 5.90 -34.59 15.41
C GLY A 113 6.39 -34.69 13.96
N PHE A 114 5.93 -33.79 13.08
CA PHE A 114 6.24 -33.77 11.65
C PHE A 114 5.82 -35.05 10.90
N SER A 115 4.80 -35.76 11.39
CA SER A 115 4.27 -36.96 10.74
C SER A 115 3.65 -36.65 9.36
N THR A 116 3.97 -37.49 8.37
CA THR A 116 3.45 -37.41 7.00
C THR A 116 2.23 -38.30 6.77
N LYS A 117 1.76 -39.02 7.80
CA LYS A 117 0.63 -39.95 7.69
C LYS A 117 -0.69 -39.19 7.76
N GLY A 118 -1.65 -39.58 6.92
CA GLY A 118 -3.03 -39.09 7.00
C GLY A 118 -3.65 -39.48 8.34
N GLN A 119 -4.43 -38.58 8.92
CA GLN A 119 -5.01 -38.75 10.25
C GLN A 119 -6.54 -38.79 10.17
N PRO A 120 -7.22 -39.37 11.17
CA PRO A 120 -8.67 -39.22 11.28
C PRO A 120 -9.01 -37.72 11.41
N CYS A 121 -9.99 -37.25 10.64
CA CYS A 121 -10.42 -35.86 10.70
C CYS A 121 -10.95 -35.53 12.11
N THR A 122 -10.64 -34.35 12.63
CA THR A 122 -11.14 -33.85 13.92
C THR A 122 -12.66 -33.65 13.93
N TYR A 123 -13.24 -33.46 12.75
CA TYR A 123 -14.61 -33.00 12.54
C TYR A 123 -15.49 -33.97 11.73
N SER A 124 -14.90 -35.05 11.18
CA SER A 124 -15.60 -36.05 10.37
C SER A 124 -15.01 -37.45 10.60
N THR A 125 -15.78 -38.51 10.31
CA THR A 125 -15.30 -39.90 10.41
C THR A 125 -14.38 -40.34 9.26
N GLY A 126 -13.92 -39.38 8.44
CA GLY A 126 -13.02 -39.60 7.32
C GLY A 126 -11.53 -39.51 7.67
N THR A 127 -10.68 -39.71 6.65
CA THR A 127 -9.23 -39.48 6.73
C THR A 127 -8.89 -38.12 6.12
N CYS A 128 -8.25 -37.25 6.90
CA CYS A 128 -7.84 -35.91 6.51
C CYS A 128 -6.38 -35.88 6.05
N LYS A 129 -6.02 -34.78 5.38
CA LYS A 129 -4.62 -34.55 4.98
C LYS A 129 -3.72 -34.43 6.22
N PRO A 130 -2.42 -34.76 6.10
CA PRO A 130 -1.51 -34.69 7.23
C PRO A 130 -1.36 -33.25 7.74
N ALA A 131 -1.29 -33.09 9.06
CA ALA A 131 -1.10 -31.79 9.72
C ALA A 131 0.16 -31.04 9.22
N LEU A 132 1.19 -31.77 8.78
CA LEU A 132 2.38 -31.19 8.16
C LEU A 132 2.07 -30.38 6.89
N TYR A 133 1.15 -30.85 6.06
CA TYR A 133 0.77 -30.12 4.86
C TYR A 133 -0.06 -28.89 5.23
N THR A 134 -0.96 -28.99 6.20
CA THR A 134 -1.66 -27.82 6.78
C THR A 134 -0.68 -26.78 7.32
N ALA A 135 0.38 -27.20 8.03
CA ALA A 135 1.44 -26.30 8.47
C ALA A 135 2.14 -25.59 7.29
N LEU A 136 2.43 -26.32 6.20
CA LEU A 136 3.06 -25.76 5.01
C LEU A 136 2.14 -24.78 4.27
N PHE A 137 0.87 -25.13 4.08
CA PHE A 137 -0.13 -24.28 3.42
C PHE A 137 -0.49 -23.05 4.26
N SER A 138 -0.58 -23.17 5.59
CA SER A 138 -0.72 -22.03 6.52
C SER A 138 0.48 -21.09 6.48
N THR A 139 1.69 -21.62 6.35
CA THR A 139 2.90 -20.80 6.21
C THR A 139 2.92 -20.09 4.85
N ALA A 140 2.53 -20.79 3.78
CA ALA A 140 2.42 -20.21 2.44
C ALA A 140 1.34 -19.12 2.37
N SER A 141 0.17 -19.34 2.97
CA SER A 141 -0.90 -18.35 3.03
C SER A 141 -0.51 -17.13 3.87
N PHE A 142 0.22 -17.33 4.98
CA PHE A 142 0.82 -16.26 5.76
C PHE A 142 1.75 -15.38 4.92
N LEU A 143 2.68 -15.98 4.17
CA LEU A 143 3.59 -15.23 3.30
C LEU A 143 2.83 -14.49 2.19
N LEU A 144 1.82 -15.13 1.57
CA LEU A 144 0.98 -14.49 0.57
C LEU A 144 0.22 -13.29 1.14
N GLY A 145 -0.37 -13.42 2.33
CA GLY A 145 -1.06 -12.33 3.01
C GLY A 145 -0.13 -11.18 3.39
N ALA A 146 1.06 -11.51 3.88
CA ALA A 146 2.08 -10.54 4.23
C ALA A 146 2.55 -9.75 3.00
N ILE A 147 2.89 -10.44 1.90
CA ILE A 147 3.30 -9.78 0.63
C ILE A 147 2.17 -8.92 0.10
N THR A 148 0.93 -9.41 0.12
CA THR A 148 -0.23 -8.64 -0.36
C THR A 148 -0.45 -7.36 0.47
N SER A 149 -0.23 -7.42 1.77
CA SER A 149 -0.29 -6.26 2.67
C SER A 149 0.82 -5.24 2.40
N LEU A 150 2.05 -5.69 2.17
CA LEU A 150 3.17 -4.82 1.79
C LEU A 150 2.93 -4.14 0.42
N VAL A 151 2.47 -4.91 -0.58
CA VAL A 151 2.12 -4.36 -1.90
C VAL A 151 0.99 -3.34 -1.78
N SER A 152 -0.02 -3.61 -0.95
CA SER A 152 -1.13 -2.70 -0.68
C SER A 152 -0.67 -1.37 -0.09
N GLY A 153 0.22 -1.41 0.91
CA GLY A 153 0.80 -0.21 1.52
C GLY A 153 1.63 0.59 0.51
N PHE A 154 2.45 -0.08 -0.29
CA PHE A 154 3.28 0.55 -1.30
C PHE A 154 2.45 1.22 -2.40
N LEU A 155 1.45 0.53 -2.96
CA LEU A 155 0.57 1.10 -3.99
C LEU A 155 -0.22 2.30 -3.46
N GLY A 156 -0.72 2.22 -2.22
CA GLY A 156 -1.40 3.32 -1.55
C GLY A 156 -0.50 4.55 -1.39
N MET A 157 0.75 4.34 -0.96
CA MET A 157 1.72 5.43 -0.87
C MET A 157 2.02 6.04 -2.24
N LYS A 158 2.23 5.22 -3.28
CA LYS A 158 2.52 5.72 -4.64
C LYS A 158 1.40 6.57 -5.22
N ILE A 159 0.13 6.21 -5.03
CA ILE A 159 -0.97 7.04 -5.51
C ILE A 159 -1.12 8.32 -4.69
N ALA A 160 -0.90 8.27 -3.37
CA ALA A 160 -0.95 9.45 -2.52
C ALA A 160 0.15 10.47 -2.86
N THR A 161 1.40 10.02 -2.98
CA THR A 161 2.53 10.88 -3.38
C THR A 161 2.45 11.31 -4.84
N TYR A 162 1.68 10.63 -5.69
CA TYR A 162 1.38 11.07 -7.04
C TYR A 162 0.29 12.16 -7.08
N ALA A 163 -0.71 12.08 -6.19
CA ALA A 163 -1.89 12.92 -6.22
C ALA A 163 -1.77 14.24 -5.45
N ASN A 164 -0.85 14.32 -4.48
CA ASN A 164 -0.66 15.48 -3.60
C ASN A 164 -0.49 16.81 -4.38
N ALA A 165 0.55 16.96 -5.20
CA ALA A 165 0.79 18.20 -5.96
C ALA A 165 -0.29 18.46 -7.01
N ARG A 166 -0.89 17.41 -7.60
CA ARG A 166 -2.01 17.55 -8.54
C ARG A 166 -3.23 18.18 -7.87
N THR A 167 -3.48 17.81 -6.62
CA THR A 167 -4.55 18.38 -5.80
C THR A 167 -4.28 19.86 -5.51
N THR A 168 -3.04 20.21 -5.17
CA THR A 168 -2.61 21.62 -4.98
C THR A 168 -2.82 22.45 -6.25
N LEU A 169 -2.42 21.94 -7.42
CA LEU A 169 -2.58 22.65 -8.68
C LEU A 169 -4.05 22.82 -9.11
N GLU A 170 -4.91 21.86 -8.78
CA GLU A 170 -6.35 21.96 -9.02
C GLU A 170 -7.06 22.87 -8.00
N ALA A 171 -6.47 23.10 -6.82
CA ALA A 171 -7.01 24.03 -5.83
C ALA A 171 -7.03 25.48 -6.34
N ARG A 172 -6.15 25.84 -7.28
CA ARG A 172 -6.18 27.12 -8.01
C ARG A 172 -7.51 27.36 -8.75
N LYS A 173 -8.24 26.29 -9.10
CA LYS A 173 -9.53 26.34 -9.81
C LYS A 173 -10.73 26.21 -8.86
N GLY A 174 -10.48 26.25 -7.54
CA GLY A 174 -11.48 26.14 -6.49
C GLY A 174 -11.57 24.76 -5.84
N VAL A 175 -12.24 24.73 -4.69
CA VAL A 175 -12.31 23.57 -3.79
C VAL A 175 -12.92 22.33 -4.45
N GLY A 176 -13.92 22.50 -5.33
CA GLY A 176 -14.57 21.37 -5.99
C GLY A 176 -13.64 20.58 -6.90
N LYS A 177 -12.71 21.25 -7.61
CA LYS A 177 -11.76 20.58 -8.50
C LYS A 177 -10.65 19.87 -7.71
N ALA A 178 -10.14 20.49 -6.66
CA ALA A 178 -9.21 19.85 -5.73
C ALA A 178 -9.82 18.62 -5.07
N PHE A 179 -11.04 18.75 -4.54
CA PHE A 179 -11.75 17.64 -3.88
C PHE A 179 -11.94 16.44 -4.82
N ILE A 180 -12.39 16.67 -6.07
CA ILE A 180 -12.58 15.58 -7.02
C ILE A 180 -11.25 14.88 -7.35
N THR A 181 -10.14 15.61 -7.42
CA THR A 181 -8.82 15.03 -7.68
C THR A 181 -8.35 14.17 -6.50
N ALA A 182 -8.47 14.69 -5.28
CA ALA A 182 -8.13 13.95 -4.06
C ALA A 182 -9.02 12.71 -3.87
N PHE A 183 -10.34 12.86 -4.05
CA PHE A 183 -11.30 11.76 -3.92
C PHE A 183 -11.08 10.66 -4.95
N ARG A 184 -10.83 11.02 -6.22
CA ARG A 184 -10.50 10.03 -7.26
C ARG A 184 -9.23 9.28 -6.92
N SER A 185 -8.18 9.94 -6.45
CA SER A 185 -6.95 9.28 -6.01
C SER A 185 -7.16 8.36 -4.80
N GLY A 186 -7.99 8.77 -3.83
CA GLY A 186 -8.41 7.91 -2.73
C GLY A 186 -9.20 6.68 -3.21
N ALA A 187 -10.07 6.85 -4.22
CA ALA A 187 -10.78 5.75 -4.84
C ALA A 187 -9.82 4.77 -5.55
N VAL A 188 -8.79 5.26 -6.26
CA VAL A 188 -7.76 4.39 -6.86
C VAL A 188 -7.15 3.48 -5.81
N MET A 189 -6.76 4.02 -4.64
CA MET A 189 -6.23 3.21 -3.54
C MET A 189 -7.28 2.19 -3.06
N GLY A 190 -8.49 2.62 -2.71
CA GLY A 190 -9.52 1.73 -2.16
C GLY A 190 -9.90 0.58 -3.10
N PHE A 191 -10.15 0.88 -4.38
CA PHE A 191 -10.55 -0.13 -5.36
C PHE A 191 -9.40 -1.06 -5.74
N LEU A 192 -8.15 -0.57 -5.85
CA LEU A 192 -7.00 -1.46 -6.07
C LEU A 192 -6.82 -2.44 -4.92
N LEU A 193 -6.86 -1.95 -3.67
CA LEU A 193 -6.61 -2.77 -2.48
C LEU A 193 -7.71 -3.79 -2.24
N SER A 194 -8.98 -3.38 -2.35
CA SER A 194 -10.10 -4.30 -2.17
C SER A 194 -10.14 -5.37 -3.26
N SER A 195 -9.88 -4.99 -4.52
CA SER A 195 -9.93 -5.91 -5.64
C SER A 195 -8.73 -6.86 -5.67
N SER A 196 -7.52 -6.37 -5.40
CA SER A 196 -6.32 -7.21 -5.36
C SER A 196 -6.40 -8.21 -4.20
N GLY A 197 -6.85 -7.78 -3.02
CA GLY A 197 -7.04 -8.65 -1.86
C GLY A 197 -8.06 -9.76 -2.13
N LEU A 198 -9.17 -9.43 -2.82
CA LEU A 198 -10.18 -10.41 -3.21
C LEU A 198 -9.66 -11.41 -4.25
N VAL A 199 -8.97 -10.94 -5.30
CA VAL A 199 -8.43 -11.79 -6.36
C VAL A 199 -7.35 -12.73 -5.82
N VAL A 200 -6.43 -12.23 -4.99
CA VAL A 200 -5.38 -13.06 -4.37
C VAL A 200 -6.00 -14.12 -3.46
N LEU A 201 -6.98 -13.75 -2.64
CA LEU A 201 -7.68 -14.71 -1.78
C LEU A 201 -8.41 -15.78 -2.60
N TYR A 202 -9.14 -15.37 -3.66
CA TYR A 202 -9.84 -16.28 -4.56
C TYR A 202 -8.90 -17.26 -5.26
N ILE A 203 -7.77 -16.78 -5.78
CA ILE A 203 -6.74 -17.63 -6.41
C ILE A 203 -6.17 -18.60 -5.36
N THR A 204 -5.87 -18.13 -4.16
CA THR A 204 -5.33 -18.96 -3.07
C THR A 204 -6.29 -20.09 -2.70
N ILE A 205 -7.59 -19.79 -2.56
CA ILE A 205 -8.63 -20.80 -2.31
C ILE A 205 -8.65 -21.87 -3.40
N ASN A 206 -8.67 -21.45 -4.67
CA ASN A 206 -8.73 -22.40 -5.79
C ASN A 206 -7.48 -23.27 -5.91
N VAL A 207 -6.29 -22.69 -5.70
CA VAL A 207 -5.02 -23.43 -5.71
C VAL A 207 -4.97 -24.44 -4.57
N PHE A 208 -5.40 -24.05 -3.36
CA PHE A 208 -5.40 -24.96 -2.21
C PHE A 208 -6.47 -26.06 -2.40
N LYS A 209 -7.60 -25.75 -3.03
CA LYS A 209 -8.68 -26.72 -3.33
C LYS A 209 -8.17 -27.88 -4.19
N MET A 210 -7.25 -27.62 -5.13
CA MET A 210 -6.63 -28.69 -5.94
C MET A 210 -5.87 -29.72 -5.11
N TYR A 211 -5.32 -29.33 -3.95
CA TYR A 211 -4.60 -30.23 -3.05
C TYR A 211 -5.52 -30.90 -2.01
N TYR A 212 -6.39 -30.11 -1.38
CA TYR A 212 -7.26 -30.56 -0.29
C TYR A 212 -8.46 -31.38 -0.78
N GLY A 213 -8.96 -31.15 -2.00
CA GLY A 213 -10.12 -31.88 -2.53
C GLY A 213 -11.36 -31.67 -1.68
N ASP A 214 -11.83 -32.73 -1.02
CA ASP A 214 -13.03 -32.73 -0.18
C ASP A 214 -12.76 -32.32 1.29
N ASP A 215 -11.51 -32.10 1.68
CA ASP A 215 -11.10 -31.61 3.01
C ASP A 215 -11.22 -30.08 3.08
N TRP A 216 -12.45 -29.57 3.13
CA TRP A 216 -12.73 -28.12 3.12
C TRP A 216 -12.29 -27.43 4.42
N GLU A 217 -12.37 -28.12 5.54
CA GLU A 217 -11.97 -27.54 6.83
C GLU A 217 -10.46 -27.34 6.89
N GLY A 218 -9.66 -28.33 6.51
CA GLY A 218 -8.20 -28.17 6.43
C GLY A 218 -7.79 -27.09 5.42
N LEU A 219 -8.53 -26.95 4.32
CA LEU A 219 -8.34 -25.87 3.35
C LEU A 219 -8.56 -24.49 3.98
N PHE A 220 -9.70 -24.28 4.64
CA PHE A 220 -10.01 -22.97 5.24
C PHE A 220 -9.16 -22.69 6.48
N GLU A 221 -8.80 -23.72 7.25
CA GLU A 221 -7.82 -23.62 8.33
C GLU A 221 -6.49 -23.10 7.79
N SER A 222 -5.98 -23.65 6.68
CA SER A 222 -4.77 -23.13 6.02
C SER A 222 -4.93 -21.72 5.48
N ILE A 223 -6.11 -21.33 5.00
CA ILE A 223 -6.35 -19.97 4.50
C ILE A 223 -6.36 -18.94 5.63
N THR A 224 -6.65 -19.31 6.88
CA THR A 224 -6.62 -18.36 8.02
C THR A 224 -5.26 -17.66 8.16
N GLY A 225 -4.17 -18.32 7.76
CA GLY A 225 -2.82 -17.74 7.71
C GLY A 225 -2.74 -16.48 6.82
N TYR A 226 -3.56 -16.36 5.78
CA TYR A 226 -3.62 -15.15 4.94
C TYR A 226 -4.00 -13.89 5.74
N GLY A 227 -5.03 -14.00 6.58
CA GLY A 227 -5.46 -12.91 7.45
C GLY A 227 -4.44 -12.57 8.53
N LEU A 228 -3.77 -13.59 9.08
CA LEU A 228 -2.68 -13.44 10.03
C LEU A 228 -1.53 -12.65 9.41
N GLY A 229 -1.03 -13.08 8.24
CA GLY A 229 0.07 -12.41 7.53
C GLY A 229 -0.25 -10.97 7.19
N GLY A 230 -1.46 -10.72 6.66
CA GLY A 230 -1.87 -9.36 6.30
C GLY A 230 -1.92 -8.41 7.49
N SER A 231 -2.48 -8.86 8.62
CA SER A 231 -2.63 -8.08 9.85
C SER A 231 -1.30 -7.85 10.56
N SER A 232 -0.41 -8.85 10.58
CA SER A 232 0.93 -8.72 11.16
C SER A 232 1.73 -7.62 10.46
N MET A 233 1.77 -7.60 9.11
CA MET A 233 2.49 -6.55 8.38
C MET A 233 1.82 -5.18 8.55
N ALA A 234 0.48 -5.15 8.58
CA ALA A 234 -0.27 -3.91 8.79
C ALA A 234 -0.01 -3.28 10.18
N LEU A 235 0.22 -4.10 11.21
CA LEU A 235 0.57 -3.63 12.54
C LEU A 235 1.89 -2.85 12.52
N PHE A 236 2.95 -3.43 11.96
CA PHE A 236 4.24 -2.74 11.86
C PHE A 236 4.16 -1.50 10.97
N GLY A 237 3.43 -1.57 9.85
CA GLY A 237 3.24 -0.43 8.96
C GLY A 237 2.54 0.75 9.65
N ARG A 238 1.48 0.48 10.44
CA ARG A 238 0.74 1.53 11.16
C ARG A 238 1.52 2.10 12.34
N VAL A 239 2.21 1.26 13.10
CA VAL A 239 3.01 1.70 14.25
C VAL A 239 4.25 2.46 13.78
N GLY A 240 5.03 1.87 12.87
CA GLY A 240 6.25 2.48 12.33
C GLY A 240 5.97 3.78 11.59
N GLY A 241 4.99 3.78 10.68
CA GLY A 241 4.56 4.99 9.97
C GLY A 241 3.94 6.04 10.89
N GLY A 242 3.17 5.61 11.90
CA GLY A 242 2.56 6.50 12.89
C GLY A 242 3.60 7.23 13.74
N ILE A 243 4.62 6.52 14.22
CA ILE A 243 5.74 7.12 14.96
C ILE A 243 6.49 8.11 14.08
N TYR A 244 6.83 7.72 12.84
CA TYR A 244 7.55 8.58 11.89
C TYR A 244 6.80 9.89 11.65
N THR A 245 5.51 9.80 11.28
CA THR A 245 4.74 10.99 10.92
C THR A 245 4.46 11.87 12.14
N LYS A 246 4.19 11.28 13.31
CA LYS A 246 3.81 12.07 14.50
C LYS A 246 5.01 12.75 15.16
N ALA A 247 6.19 12.13 15.10
CA ALA A 247 7.40 12.79 15.58
C ALA A 247 7.72 14.05 14.76
N ALA A 248 7.57 13.98 13.43
CA ALA A 248 7.75 15.14 12.56
C ALA A 248 6.68 16.21 12.79
N ASP A 249 5.40 15.82 12.77
CA ASP A 249 4.23 16.69 12.96
C ASP A 249 4.32 17.50 14.27
N VAL A 250 4.55 16.83 15.40
CA VAL A 250 4.65 17.51 16.71
C VAL A 250 5.88 18.42 16.79
N GLY A 251 7.01 18.01 16.23
CA GLY A 251 8.23 18.82 16.22
C GLY A 251 8.10 20.08 15.38
N ALA A 252 7.55 19.93 14.17
CA ALA A 252 7.33 21.01 13.22
C ALA A 252 6.35 22.05 13.79
N ASP A 253 5.22 21.59 14.34
CA ASP A 253 4.18 22.48 14.84
C ASP A 253 4.59 23.23 16.10
N LEU A 254 5.25 22.58 17.06
CA LEU A 254 5.64 23.23 18.30
C LEU A 254 6.68 24.33 18.03
N VAL A 255 7.76 24.00 17.32
CA VAL A 255 8.82 24.98 17.06
C VAL A 255 8.36 26.06 16.07
N GLY A 256 7.64 25.67 15.02
CA GLY A 256 7.17 26.59 14.00
C GLY A 256 6.11 27.56 14.54
N LYS A 257 4.97 27.02 14.98
CA LYS A 257 3.78 27.82 15.32
C LYS A 257 3.91 28.46 16.70
N VAL A 258 4.40 27.73 17.69
CA VAL A 258 4.39 28.19 19.10
C VAL A 258 5.62 29.01 19.45
N GLU A 259 6.82 28.57 19.06
CA GLU A 259 8.06 29.25 19.45
C GLU A 259 8.47 30.36 18.47
N ARG A 260 8.37 30.09 17.16
CA ARG A 260 8.91 30.98 16.11
C ARG A 260 7.84 31.84 15.44
N ASN A 261 6.56 31.63 15.73
CA ASN A 261 5.44 32.33 15.11
C ASN A 261 5.50 32.33 13.57
N ILE A 262 5.96 31.24 12.97
CA ILE A 262 5.89 31.03 11.51
C ILE A 262 4.63 30.23 11.15
N PRO A 263 4.08 30.38 9.93
CA PRO A 263 2.95 29.58 9.46
C PRO A 263 3.22 28.06 9.53
N GLU A 264 2.14 27.29 9.56
CA GLU A 264 2.17 25.83 9.40
C GLU A 264 2.69 25.46 8.00
N ASP A 265 3.44 24.36 7.89
CA ASP A 265 4.11 23.90 6.67
C ASP A 265 5.05 24.93 6.00
N ASP A 266 5.60 25.88 6.78
CA ASP A 266 6.52 26.90 6.25
C ASP A 266 7.86 26.26 5.79
N PRO A 267 8.35 26.58 4.57
CA PRO A 267 9.55 25.95 4.01
C PRO A 267 10.85 26.28 4.76
N ARG A 268 10.84 27.22 5.70
CA ARG A 268 11.97 27.53 6.60
C ARG A 268 12.09 26.51 7.74
N ASN A 269 11.02 25.76 8.02
CA ASN A 269 11.04 24.70 9.02
C ASN A 269 11.75 23.47 8.45
N PRO A 270 12.82 22.97 9.08
CA PRO A 270 13.56 21.81 8.58
C PRO A 270 12.88 20.46 8.88
N ALA A 271 11.84 20.44 9.72
CA ALA A 271 11.14 19.24 10.16
C ALA A 271 10.05 18.79 9.17
#